data_AF-A0A8G1M3E0-F1
#
_entry.id   AF-A0A8G1M3E0-F1
#
_cell.length_a   1.000
_cell.length_b   1.000
_cell.length_c   1.000
_cell.angle_alpha   90.00
_cell.angle_beta   90.00
_cell.angle_gamma   90.00
#
_symmetry.space_group_name_H-M   'P 1'
#
loop_
_entity.id
_entity.type
_entity.pdbx_description
1 polymer ?
#
loop_
_entity_poly.entity_id
_entity_poly.type
_entity_poly.pdbx_seq_one_letter_code
_entity_poly.pdbx_strand_id
1 'polypeptide(L)'
;MNDLTALLMCGGKGTRLAVNREKPLVTIADKPMVSHVLSALENSAVNSVYGVVTSHTPETKSYLEHRHSVETIETAGRGYVADVQEALEEISPPVLTVVSDIPLVTSNVIDRLQRDWARNRQTVTTVVPVEIKDLIGASVDDRVISEGYIPAGINVVDEKMYESRTYTSHDVRLAVNVNRPTDITLAERLHPNGTVPKIQE
;
A
#
# COMPACT_ATOMS: atom_id res chain seq x y z
N MET A 1 -13.86 -12.93 -13.91
CA MET A 1 -13.57 -11.70 -14.65
C MET A 1 -12.66 -10.91 -13.72
N ASN A 2 -11.43 -10.65 -14.16
CA ASN A 2 -10.48 -9.85 -13.40
C ASN A 2 -10.91 -8.40 -13.64
N ASP A 3 -11.30 -7.67 -12.59
CA ASP A 3 -12.18 -6.51 -12.75
C ASP A 3 -11.64 -5.23 -12.12
N LEU A 4 -10.47 -5.27 -11.48
CA LEU A 4 -9.90 -4.11 -10.81
C LEU A 4 -8.61 -3.65 -11.49
N THR A 5 -8.59 -2.37 -11.86
CA THR A 5 -7.36 -1.61 -12.08
C THR A 5 -6.78 -1.23 -10.72
N ALA A 6 -5.46 -1.35 -10.55
CA ALA A 6 -4.78 -0.99 -9.32
C ALA A 6 -4.14 0.40 -9.40
N LEU A 7 -4.35 1.22 -8.38
CA LEU A 7 -3.65 2.47 -8.12
C LEU A 7 -2.62 2.26 -7.00
N LEU A 8 -1.34 2.24 -7.36
CA LEU A 8 -0.21 2.13 -6.45
C LEU A 8 0.20 3.54 -5.96
N MET A 9 -0.25 3.90 -4.77
CA MET A 9 -0.10 5.24 -4.18
C MET A 9 1.34 5.47 -3.68
N CYS A 10 2.05 6.35 -4.37
CA CYS A 10 3.48 6.60 -4.21
C CYS A 10 3.83 8.04 -3.78
N GLY A 11 2.89 8.90 -3.43
CA GLY A 11 3.17 10.31 -3.08
C GLY A 11 3.84 10.57 -1.71
N GLY A 12 4.31 9.55 -1.00
CA GLY A 12 4.79 9.67 0.38
C GLY A 12 6.18 10.32 0.51
N LYS A 13 6.29 11.43 1.25
CA LYS A 13 7.57 12.11 1.54
C LYS A 13 8.52 11.38 2.49
N GLY A 14 8.01 10.48 3.33
CA GLY A 14 8.86 9.72 4.27
C GLY A 14 9.46 10.52 5.42
N THR A 15 8.91 11.68 5.76
CA THR A 15 9.50 12.61 6.76
C THR A 15 9.78 11.99 8.14
N ARG A 16 9.06 10.93 8.52
CA ARG A 16 9.23 10.22 9.80
C ARG A 16 10.26 9.08 9.76
N LEU A 17 10.74 8.70 8.58
CA LEU A 17 11.69 7.59 8.40
C LEU A 17 13.15 8.01 8.64
N ALA A 18 13.44 9.31 8.73
CA ALA A 18 14.79 9.85 8.92
C ALA A 18 15.82 9.33 7.88
N VAL A 19 15.35 9.05 6.67
CA VAL A 19 16.15 8.61 5.52
C VAL A 19 16.19 9.71 4.47
N ASN A 20 17.35 9.88 3.81
CA ASN A 20 17.53 10.86 2.74
C ASN A 20 17.09 10.30 1.38
N ARG A 21 15.84 9.82 1.30
CA ARG A 21 15.26 9.23 0.09
C ARG A 21 13.74 9.29 0.17
N GLU A 22 13.09 9.32 -0.99
CA GLU A 22 11.63 9.19 -1.10
C GLU A 22 11.13 7.89 -0.44
N LYS A 23 10.02 7.98 0.29
CA LYS A 23 9.48 6.85 1.07
C LYS A 23 9.33 5.56 0.23
N PRO A 24 8.72 5.58 -0.96
CA PRO A 24 8.51 4.35 -1.73
C PRO A 24 9.82 3.64 -2.11
N LEU A 25 10.93 4.39 -2.16
CA LEU A 25 12.25 3.88 -2.55
C LEU A 25 13.13 3.41 -1.38
N VAL A 26 12.64 3.49 -0.14
CA VAL A 26 13.32 2.90 1.02
C VAL A 26 13.43 1.39 0.82
N THR A 27 14.60 0.84 1.11
CA THR A 27 14.91 -0.57 0.88
C THR A 27 14.42 -1.42 2.03
N ILE A 28 13.77 -2.54 1.71
CA ILE A 28 13.42 -3.64 2.62
C ILE A 28 13.92 -4.92 1.96
N ALA A 29 14.76 -5.71 2.65
CA ALA A 29 15.30 -6.96 2.10
C ALA A 29 15.84 -6.79 0.65
N ASP A 30 16.80 -5.87 0.51
CA ASP A 30 17.53 -5.53 -0.73
C ASP A 30 16.73 -4.92 -1.89
N LYS A 31 15.42 -4.69 -1.72
CA LYS A 31 14.59 -4.05 -2.76
C LYS A 31 13.82 -2.85 -2.23
N PRO A 32 13.56 -1.81 -3.07
CA PRO A 32 12.65 -0.73 -2.74
C PRO A 32 11.26 -1.25 -2.31
N MET A 33 10.63 -0.63 -1.31
CA MET A 33 9.28 -1.02 -0.86
C MET A 33 8.27 -1.05 -1.99
N VAL A 34 8.29 -0.03 -2.85
CA VAL A 34 7.42 0.05 -4.04
C VAL A 34 7.59 -1.16 -4.95
N SER A 35 8.79 -1.74 -5.03
CA SER A 35 9.08 -2.92 -5.84
C SER A 35 8.38 -4.17 -5.32
N HIS A 36 8.29 -4.33 -3.99
CA HIS A 36 7.59 -5.45 -3.37
C HIS A 36 6.09 -5.38 -3.62
N VAL A 37 5.51 -4.19 -3.40
CA VAL A 37 4.08 -3.96 -3.64
C VAL A 37 3.73 -4.11 -5.12
N LEU A 38 4.56 -3.57 -6.02
CA LEU A 38 4.39 -3.76 -7.45
C LEU A 38 4.46 -5.24 -7.84
N SER A 39 5.45 -5.99 -7.33
CA SER A 39 5.54 -7.43 -7.58
C SER A 39 4.30 -8.18 -7.10
N ALA A 40 3.72 -7.79 -5.95
CA ALA A 40 2.48 -8.38 -5.46
C ALA A 40 1.29 -8.09 -6.38
N LEU A 41 1.19 -6.88 -6.93
CA LEU A 41 0.15 -6.50 -7.90
C LEU A 41 0.33 -7.25 -9.23
N GLU A 42 1.53 -7.29 -9.80
CA GLU A 42 1.84 -7.98 -11.06
C GLU A 42 1.55 -9.49 -11.00
N ASN A 43 1.67 -10.09 -9.81
CA ASN A 43 1.37 -11.51 -9.59
C ASN A 43 -0.05 -11.77 -9.07
N SER A 44 -0.90 -10.74 -9.01
CA SER A 44 -2.31 -10.83 -8.58
C SER A 44 -3.26 -10.84 -9.78
N ALA A 45 -4.55 -10.96 -9.50
CA ALA A 45 -5.63 -10.96 -10.48
C ALA A 45 -6.10 -9.55 -10.88
N VAL A 46 -5.34 -8.49 -10.61
CA VAL A 46 -5.63 -7.14 -11.13
C VAL A 46 -5.35 -7.06 -12.63
N ASN A 47 -6.03 -6.17 -13.34
CA ASN A 47 -5.91 -6.05 -14.80
C ASN A 47 -4.69 -5.22 -15.23
N SER A 48 -4.48 -4.11 -14.54
CA SER A 48 -3.45 -3.13 -14.85
C SER A 48 -3.05 -2.40 -13.57
N VAL A 49 -1.87 -1.77 -13.61
CA VAL A 49 -1.31 -1.05 -12.47
C VAL A 49 -0.92 0.35 -12.93
N TYR A 50 -1.43 1.36 -12.21
CA TYR A 50 -1.01 2.75 -12.34
C TYR A 50 -0.27 3.19 -11.08
N GLY A 51 0.95 3.71 -11.24
CA GLY A 51 1.69 4.37 -10.18
C GLY A 51 1.20 5.79 -9.98
N VAL A 52 0.57 6.08 -8.84
CA VAL A 52 0.12 7.44 -8.51
C VAL A 52 1.23 8.17 -7.78
N VAL A 53 1.90 9.09 -8.48
CA VAL A 53 3.09 9.83 -8.01
C VAL A 53 2.76 11.31 -7.83
N THR A 54 3.67 12.04 -7.19
CA THR A 54 3.53 13.50 -7.00
C THR A 54 4.85 14.19 -7.31
N SER A 55 4.85 15.52 -7.35
CA SER A 55 6.07 16.33 -7.44
C SER A 55 7.08 16.09 -6.30
N HIS A 56 6.64 15.46 -5.20
CA HIS A 56 7.51 15.07 -4.09
C HIS A 56 8.24 13.74 -4.31
N THR A 57 7.87 12.99 -5.35
CA THR A 57 8.42 11.66 -5.63
C THR A 57 8.91 11.46 -7.07
N PRO A 58 9.74 12.38 -7.63
CA PRO A 58 10.26 12.27 -8.99
C PRO A 58 11.16 11.04 -9.21
N GLU A 59 11.95 10.60 -8.23
CA GLU A 59 12.77 9.39 -8.35
C GLU A 59 11.88 8.14 -8.42
N THR A 60 10.80 8.10 -7.64
CA THR A 60 9.83 7.01 -7.68
C THR A 60 9.10 6.98 -9.02
N LYS A 61 8.73 8.14 -9.57
CA LYS A 61 8.16 8.23 -10.93
C LYS A 61 9.10 7.62 -11.95
N SER A 62 10.36 8.07 -11.97
CA SER A 62 11.37 7.52 -12.87
C SER A 62 11.55 6.01 -12.66
N TYR A 63 11.63 5.54 -11.42
CA TYR A 63 11.74 4.11 -11.11
C TYR A 63 10.60 3.27 -11.69
N LEU A 64 9.36 3.77 -11.61
CA LEU A 64 8.16 3.09 -12.12
C LEU A 64 8.08 3.15 -13.65
N GLU A 65 8.40 4.27 -14.28
CA GLU A 65 8.38 4.42 -15.75
C GLU A 65 9.41 3.51 -16.45
N HIS A 66 10.47 3.10 -15.76
CA HIS A 66 11.41 2.08 -16.27
C HIS A 66 10.82 0.65 -16.24
N ARG A 67 9.63 0.43 -15.67
CA ARG A 67 8.92 -0.85 -15.68
C ARG A 67 7.87 -0.84 -16.79
N HIS A 68 7.99 -1.77 -17.73
CA HIS A 68 7.04 -1.90 -18.84
C HIS A 68 5.59 -2.19 -18.42
N SER A 69 5.38 -2.65 -17.19
CA SER A 69 4.09 -3.07 -16.63
C SER A 69 3.31 -1.94 -15.95
N VAL A 70 3.86 -0.73 -15.86
CA VAL A 70 3.28 0.36 -15.06
C VAL A 70 3.23 1.65 -15.85
N GLU A 71 2.06 2.26 -15.90
CA GLU A 71 1.88 3.66 -16.29
C GLU A 71 1.83 4.54 -15.03
N THR A 72 2.23 5.81 -15.13
CA THR A 72 2.19 6.72 -13.97
C THR A 72 1.18 7.83 -14.16
N ILE A 73 0.42 8.12 -13.11
CA ILE A 73 -0.48 9.27 -13.00
C ILE A 73 0.16 10.23 -11.99
N GLU A 74 0.34 11.49 -12.37
CA GLU A 74 0.90 12.51 -11.49
C GLU A 74 -0.22 13.33 -10.87
N THR A 75 -0.30 13.36 -9.54
CA THR A 75 -1.27 14.16 -8.79
C THR A 75 -0.61 15.30 -8.02
N ALA A 76 -1.42 16.25 -7.56
CA ALA A 76 -0.95 17.41 -6.82
C ALA A 76 -0.33 17.10 -5.44
N GLY A 77 -0.52 15.89 -4.89
CA GLY A 77 0.04 15.49 -3.60
C GLY A 77 -0.60 16.20 -2.41
N ARG A 78 -1.90 16.49 -2.48
CA ARG A 78 -2.68 17.15 -1.41
C ARG A 78 -3.10 16.19 -0.30
N GLY A 79 -2.74 14.91 -0.43
CA GLY A 79 -2.99 13.85 0.55
C GLY A 79 -3.83 12.73 -0.05
N TYR A 80 -3.79 11.57 0.61
CA TYR A 80 -4.32 10.31 0.08
C TYR A 80 -5.69 10.41 -0.60
N VAL A 81 -6.70 10.98 0.07
CA VAL A 81 -8.07 11.05 -0.48
C VAL A 81 -8.12 11.95 -1.72
N ALA A 82 -7.47 13.11 -1.68
CA ALA A 82 -7.43 14.03 -2.81
C ALA A 82 -6.67 13.44 -4.00
N ASP A 83 -5.57 12.72 -3.74
CA ASP A 83 -4.77 12.07 -4.78
C ASP A 83 -5.53 10.89 -5.42
N VAL A 84 -6.30 10.12 -4.64
CA VAL A 84 -7.20 9.10 -5.21
C VAL A 84 -8.27 9.74 -6.07
N GLN A 85 -8.90 10.84 -5.61
CA GLN A 85 -9.93 11.54 -6.40
C GLN A 85 -9.40 12.08 -7.72
N GLU A 86 -8.21 12.67 -7.71
CA GLU A 86 -7.54 13.19 -8.92
C GLU A 86 -7.18 12.04 -9.89
N ALA A 87 -6.65 10.92 -9.39
CA ALA A 87 -6.39 9.74 -10.23
C ALA A 87 -7.68 9.12 -10.82
N LEU A 88 -8.82 9.24 -10.14
CA LEU A 88 -10.11 8.77 -10.62
C LEU A 88 -10.70 9.64 -11.75
N GLU A 89 -10.14 10.82 -12.01
CA GLU A 89 -10.47 11.60 -13.21
C GLU A 89 -9.91 10.96 -14.49
N GLU A 90 -8.81 10.19 -14.38
CA GLU A 90 -8.20 9.45 -15.48
C GLU A 90 -8.65 7.98 -15.53
N ILE A 91 -8.84 7.35 -14.37
CA ILE A 91 -9.19 5.93 -14.25
C ILE A 91 -10.55 5.76 -13.57
N SER A 92 -11.53 5.25 -14.32
CA SER A 92 -12.87 5.04 -13.76
C SER A 92 -12.88 3.93 -12.69
N PRO A 93 -13.64 4.10 -11.59
CA PRO A 93 -13.96 3.00 -10.68
C PRO A 93 -14.63 1.84 -11.42
N PRO A 94 -14.53 0.60 -10.91
CA PRO A 94 -13.92 0.25 -9.64
C PRO A 94 -12.39 0.11 -9.70
N VAL A 95 -11.71 0.62 -8.67
CA VAL A 95 -10.24 0.53 -8.54
C VAL A 95 -9.81 -0.03 -7.21
N LEU A 96 -8.73 -0.82 -7.22
CA LEU A 96 -7.99 -1.18 -6.01
C LEU A 96 -6.97 -0.09 -5.73
N THR A 97 -6.96 0.48 -4.53
CA THR A 97 -5.90 1.41 -4.10
C THR A 97 -4.98 0.68 -3.15
N VAL A 98 -3.66 0.82 -3.33
CA VAL A 98 -2.66 0.21 -2.45
C VAL A 98 -1.54 1.21 -2.18
N VAL A 99 -1.15 1.39 -0.93
CA VAL A 99 -0.04 2.27 -0.58
C VAL A 99 1.30 1.56 -0.78
N SER A 100 2.32 2.32 -1.16
CA SER A 100 3.69 1.80 -1.36
C SER A 100 4.41 1.37 -0.08
N ASP A 101 3.87 1.69 1.11
CA ASP A 101 4.52 1.46 2.40
C ASP A 101 4.13 0.16 3.12
N ILE A 102 3.43 -0.75 2.45
CA ILE A 102 3.10 -2.10 2.96
C ILE A 102 3.88 -3.20 2.20
N PRO A 103 5.22 -3.25 2.34
CA PRO A 103 6.08 -4.10 1.52
C PRO A 103 5.85 -5.61 1.70
N LEU A 104 5.10 -6.02 2.73
CA LEU A 104 4.79 -7.43 2.99
C LEU A 104 3.51 -7.92 2.30
N VAL A 105 2.76 -7.04 1.63
CA VAL A 105 1.55 -7.43 0.89
C VAL A 105 1.89 -8.47 -0.19
N THR A 106 0.98 -9.40 -0.43
CA THR A 106 1.16 -10.48 -1.41
C THR A 106 -0.02 -10.53 -2.37
N SER A 107 0.18 -11.13 -3.55
CA SER A 107 -0.90 -11.34 -4.52
C SER A 107 -2.09 -12.06 -3.91
N ASN A 108 -1.85 -13.07 -3.08
CA ASN A 108 -2.91 -13.79 -2.36
C ASN A 108 -3.76 -12.90 -1.44
N VAL A 109 -3.17 -11.85 -0.85
CA VAL A 109 -3.91 -10.86 -0.03
C VAL A 109 -4.78 -9.99 -0.92
N ILE A 110 -4.22 -9.50 -2.02
CA ILE A 110 -4.92 -8.68 -3.02
C ILE A 110 -6.10 -9.47 -3.61
N ASP A 111 -5.87 -10.71 -4.04
CA ASP A 111 -6.89 -11.57 -4.64
C ASP A 111 -8.02 -11.94 -3.68
N ARG A 112 -7.73 -12.02 -2.37
CA ARG A 112 -8.78 -12.20 -1.35
C ARG A 112 -9.69 -10.99 -1.28
N LEU A 113 -9.11 -9.79 -1.22
CA LEU A 113 -9.87 -8.55 -1.18
C LEU A 113 -10.68 -8.36 -2.47
N GLN A 114 -10.09 -8.64 -3.64
CA GLN A 114 -10.81 -8.56 -4.92
C GLN A 114 -11.99 -9.52 -4.99
N ARG A 115 -11.84 -10.77 -4.52
CA ARG A 115 -12.96 -11.73 -4.45
C ARG A 115 -14.04 -11.32 -3.47
N ASP A 116 -13.66 -10.77 -2.33
CA ASP A 116 -14.60 -10.24 -1.34
C ASP A 116 -15.38 -9.05 -1.91
N TRP A 117 -14.67 -8.11 -2.55
CA TRP A 117 -15.30 -7.01 -3.27
C TRP A 117 -16.25 -7.50 -4.37
N ALA A 118 -15.85 -8.44 -5.22
CA ALA A 118 -16.67 -8.93 -6.33
C ALA A 118 -18.01 -9.53 -5.89
N ARG A 119 -18.09 -10.07 -4.67
CA ARG A 119 -19.33 -10.61 -4.09
C ARG A 119 -20.29 -9.54 -3.56
N ASN A 120 -19.76 -8.39 -3.14
CA ASN A 120 -20.51 -7.35 -2.43
C ASN A 120 -20.75 -6.09 -3.27
N ARG A 121 -19.83 -5.76 -4.19
CA ARG A 121 -19.89 -4.60 -5.11
C ARG A 121 -20.10 -3.26 -4.39
N GLN A 122 -19.24 -2.99 -3.40
CA GLN A 122 -19.26 -1.79 -2.54
C GLN A 122 -17.85 -1.26 -2.32
N THR A 123 -17.73 0.01 -1.96
CA THR A 123 -16.43 0.57 -1.53
C THR A 123 -15.96 -0.13 -0.25
N VAL A 124 -14.70 -0.54 -0.20
CA VAL A 124 -14.14 -1.32 0.91
C VAL A 124 -12.92 -0.60 1.48
N THR A 125 -12.96 -0.27 2.76
CA THR A 125 -11.76 0.09 3.53
C THR A 125 -11.24 -1.14 4.24
N THR A 126 -10.00 -1.55 3.95
CA THR A 126 -9.38 -2.65 4.70
C THR A 126 -8.79 -2.12 5.99
N VAL A 127 -9.10 -2.78 7.09
CA VAL A 127 -8.54 -2.48 8.40
C VAL A 127 -7.91 -3.71 9.02
N VAL A 128 -6.99 -3.48 9.96
CA VAL A 128 -6.49 -4.50 10.87
C VAL A 128 -6.77 -4.09 12.31
N PRO A 129 -7.02 -5.03 13.24
CA PRO A 129 -7.08 -4.74 14.66
C PRO A 129 -5.74 -4.15 15.16
N VAL A 130 -5.80 -3.15 16.04
CA VAL A 130 -4.60 -2.52 16.64
C VAL A 130 -3.78 -3.55 17.42
N GLU A 131 -4.43 -4.53 18.04
CA GLU A 131 -3.78 -5.57 18.84
C GLU A 131 -2.79 -6.40 18.01
N ILE A 132 -3.00 -6.54 16.70
CA ILE A 132 -2.04 -7.21 15.81
C ILE A 132 -0.76 -6.39 15.70
N LYS A 133 -0.86 -5.06 15.60
CA LYS A 133 0.32 -4.18 15.57
C LYS A 133 1.08 -4.23 16.88
N ASP A 134 0.38 -4.19 18.01
CA ASP A 134 0.99 -4.30 19.34
C ASP A 134 1.74 -5.63 19.50
N LEU A 135 1.13 -6.74 19.07
CA LEU A 135 1.71 -8.08 19.16
C LEU A 135 3.03 -8.21 18.38
N ILE A 136 3.13 -7.58 17.21
CA ILE A 136 4.32 -7.70 16.34
C ILE A 136 5.33 -6.56 16.55
N GLY A 137 4.96 -5.55 17.34
CA GLY A 137 5.76 -4.34 17.56
C GLY A 137 5.77 -3.37 16.37
N ALA A 138 4.71 -3.36 15.55
CA ALA A 138 4.57 -2.42 14.44
C ALA A 138 4.15 -1.04 14.94
N SER A 139 4.62 0.02 14.30
CA SER A 139 4.18 1.36 14.68
C SER A 139 2.70 1.61 14.34
N VAL A 140 2.02 2.28 15.27
CA VAL A 140 0.67 2.79 15.10
C VAL A 140 0.77 4.27 14.74
N ASP A 141 0.15 4.66 13.62
CA ASP A 141 0.00 6.06 13.24
C ASP A 141 -1.17 6.69 14.02
N ASP A 142 -1.23 8.03 14.03
CA ASP A 142 -2.30 8.81 14.70
C ASP A 142 -3.71 8.59 14.11
N ARG A 143 -3.86 7.70 13.12
CA ARG A 143 -5.12 7.41 12.39
C ARG A 143 -5.72 6.08 12.85
N VAL A 144 -6.16 6.04 14.10
CA VAL A 144 -7.05 5.00 14.59
C VAL A 144 -8.46 5.32 14.09
N ILE A 145 -9.07 4.41 13.34
CA ILE A 145 -10.52 4.50 13.07
C ILE A 145 -11.23 4.14 14.38
N SER A 146 -12.43 4.67 14.62
CA SER A 146 -13.24 4.30 15.78
C SER A 146 -13.26 2.78 15.99
N GLU A 147 -13.13 2.34 17.25
CA GLU A 147 -13.26 0.93 17.69
C GLU A 147 -12.01 0.02 17.57
N GLY A 148 -10.78 0.56 17.68
CA GLY A 148 -9.58 -0.29 17.82
C GLY A 148 -9.08 -0.90 16.50
N TYR A 149 -9.49 -0.31 15.38
CA TYR A 149 -9.05 -0.71 14.04
C TYR A 149 -8.27 0.41 13.37
N ILE A 150 -7.35 0.03 12.51
CA ILE A 150 -6.52 0.97 11.74
C ILE A 150 -6.54 0.61 10.26
N PRO A 151 -6.45 1.61 9.34
CA PRO A 151 -6.34 1.35 7.91
C PRO A 151 -5.11 0.49 7.58
N ALA A 152 -5.30 -0.54 6.77
CA ALA A 152 -4.23 -1.41 6.29
C ALA A 152 -3.44 -0.82 5.12
N GLY A 153 -3.99 0.20 4.44
CA GLY A 153 -3.36 0.79 3.25
C GLY A 153 -3.68 0.07 1.93
N ILE A 154 -4.63 -0.89 1.92
CA ILE A 154 -5.18 -1.49 0.70
C ILE A 154 -6.71 -1.38 0.73
N ASN A 155 -7.33 -0.80 -0.30
CA ASN A 155 -8.77 -0.53 -0.31
C ASN A 155 -9.35 -0.78 -1.72
N VAL A 156 -10.66 -0.86 -1.83
CA VAL A 156 -11.35 -0.83 -3.13
C VAL A 156 -12.31 0.35 -3.16
N VAL A 157 -12.21 1.19 -4.19
CA VAL A 157 -13.16 2.27 -4.45
C VAL A 157 -14.09 1.79 -5.56
N ASP A 158 -15.37 1.64 -5.24
CA ASP A 158 -16.40 1.23 -6.20
C ASP A 158 -17.10 2.45 -6.80
N GLU A 159 -17.87 2.26 -7.86
CA GLU A 159 -18.73 3.31 -8.44
C GLU A 159 -19.71 3.87 -7.40
N LYS A 160 -20.21 2.99 -6.53
CA LYS A 160 -21.10 3.36 -5.41
C LYS A 160 -20.31 3.82 -4.19
N MET A 161 -19.67 4.98 -4.29
CA MET A 161 -18.78 5.49 -3.23
C MET A 161 -19.47 5.75 -1.88
N TYR A 162 -20.79 5.99 -1.87
CA TYR A 162 -21.58 6.24 -0.66
C TYR A 162 -21.93 4.96 0.12
N GLU A 163 -21.84 3.79 -0.52
CA GLU A 163 -21.98 2.49 0.14
C GLU A 163 -20.58 1.97 0.47
N SER A 164 -20.08 2.35 1.64
CA SER A 164 -18.80 1.89 2.15
C SER A 164 -18.97 0.85 3.26
N ARG A 165 -18.05 -0.11 3.29
CA ARG A 165 -17.92 -1.07 4.38
C ARG A 165 -16.47 -1.27 4.76
N THR A 166 -16.29 -1.81 5.95
CA THR A 166 -14.99 -2.24 6.45
C THR A 166 -14.76 -3.71 6.11
N TYR A 167 -13.55 -4.04 5.65
CA TYR A 167 -13.06 -5.42 5.56
C TYR A 167 -11.96 -5.61 6.61
N THR A 168 -12.27 -6.36 7.66
CA THR A 168 -11.31 -6.63 8.73
C THR A 168 -10.40 -7.79 8.36
N SER A 169 -9.11 -7.51 8.21
CA SER A 169 -8.09 -8.52 7.98
C SER A 169 -7.30 -8.78 9.26
N HIS A 170 -7.04 -10.06 9.53
CA HIS A 170 -6.12 -10.49 10.59
C HIS A 170 -4.76 -10.93 10.04
N ASP A 171 -4.51 -10.63 8.75
CA ASP A 171 -3.23 -10.96 8.11
C ASP A 171 -2.15 -9.99 8.59
N VAL A 172 -1.17 -10.52 9.33
CA VAL A 172 -0.04 -9.76 9.90
C VAL A 172 0.69 -8.93 8.84
N ARG A 173 0.73 -9.37 7.58
CA ARG A 173 1.38 -8.64 6.49
C ARG A 173 0.74 -7.28 6.21
N LEU A 174 -0.56 -7.13 6.48
CA LEU A 174 -1.28 -5.86 6.36
C LEU A 174 -1.16 -4.98 7.60
N ALA A 175 -0.55 -5.48 8.67
CA ALA A 175 -0.31 -4.73 9.90
C ALA A 175 1.08 -4.05 9.93
N VAL A 176 1.85 -4.09 8.83
CA VAL A 176 3.20 -3.50 8.77
C VAL A 176 3.24 -2.40 7.72
N ASN A 177 2.86 -1.19 8.12
CA ASN A 177 3.15 0.03 7.36
C ASN A 177 4.52 0.55 7.78
N VAL A 178 5.41 0.77 6.84
CA VAL A 178 6.76 1.27 7.12
C VAL A 178 6.74 2.79 7.20
N ASN A 179 6.62 3.30 8.43
CA ASN A 179 6.52 4.74 8.71
C ASN A 179 7.68 5.26 9.57
N ARG A 180 8.32 4.38 10.33
CA ARG A 180 9.41 4.66 11.26
C ARG A 180 10.58 3.70 11.02
N PRO A 181 11.81 4.05 11.44
CA PRO A 181 12.96 3.15 11.31
C PRO A 181 12.74 1.77 11.94
N THR A 182 12.00 1.67 13.05
CA THR A 182 11.66 0.39 13.68
C THR A 182 10.80 -0.50 12.78
N ASP A 183 9.96 0.09 11.92
CA ASP A 183 9.13 -0.66 10.98
C ASP A 183 9.95 -1.25 9.83
N ILE A 184 11.07 -0.61 9.46
CA ILE A 184 12.02 -1.16 8.47
C ILE A 184 12.57 -2.49 9.00
N THR A 185 13.13 -2.47 10.21
CA THR A 185 13.68 -3.68 10.86
C THR A 185 12.61 -4.75 11.04
N LEU A 186 11.39 -4.36 11.41
CA LEU A 186 10.27 -5.28 11.51
C LEU A 186 9.91 -5.92 10.17
N ALA A 187 9.77 -5.10 9.12
CA ALA A 187 9.43 -5.57 7.79
C ALA A 187 10.51 -6.50 7.24
N GLU A 188 11.79 -6.18 7.44
CA GLU A 188 12.91 -7.07 7.08
C GLU A 188 12.84 -8.40 7.82
N ARG A 189 12.61 -8.39 9.14
CA ARG A 189 12.50 -9.61 9.95
C ARG A 189 11.34 -10.51 9.51
N LEU A 190 10.22 -9.93 9.11
CA LEU A 190 9.02 -10.66 8.69
C LEU A 190 9.01 -11.00 7.19
N HIS A 191 9.93 -10.43 6.41
CA HIS A 191 10.05 -10.72 4.99
C HIS A 191 10.59 -12.16 4.80
N PRO A 192 10.05 -12.96 3.85
CA PRO A 192 10.50 -14.35 3.64
C PRO A 192 11.99 -14.50 3.34
N ASN A 193 12.61 -13.48 2.74
CA ASN A 193 14.05 -13.42 2.44
C ASN A 193 14.84 -12.56 3.44
N GLY A 194 14.24 -12.21 4.58
CA GLY A 194 14.86 -11.34 5.58
C GLY A 194 16.12 -11.94 6.18
N THR A 195 17.26 -11.29 5.99
CA THR A 195 18.44 -11.46 6.84
C THR A 195 18.30 -10.52 8.02
N VAL A 196 18.29 -11.06 9.25
CA VAL A 196 18.41 -10.23 10.45
C VAL A 196 19.74 -9.48 10.35
N PRO A 197 19.77 -8.13 10.36
CA PRO A 197 21.03 -7.40 10.43
C PRO A 197 21.75 -7.87 11.68
N LYS A 198 22.97 -8.40 11.53
CA LYS A 198 23.85 -8.61 12.69
C LYS A 198 24.08 -7.23 13.28
N ILE A 199 23.48 -6.98 14.45
CA ILE A 199 23.78 -5.81 15.26
C ILE A 199 25.29 -5.91 15.53
N GLN A 200 26.07 -4.98 14.99
CA GLN A 200 27.45 -4.81 15.43
C GLN A 200 27.37 -4.22 16.83
N GLU A 201 27.76 -5.04 17.83
CA GLU A 201 28.05 -4.60 19.19
C GLU A 201 29.21 -3.59 19.23
#